data_AF-A0A256Z8L3-F1
#
_entry.id   AF-A0A256Z8L3-F1
#
_cell.length_a   1.000
_cell.length_b   1.000
_cell.length_c   1.000
_cell.angle_alpha   90.00
_cell.angle_beta   90.00
_cell.angle_gamma   90.00
#
_symmetry.space_group_name_H-M   'P 1'
#
loop_
_entity.id
_entity.type
_entity.pdbx_description
1 polymer ?
#
loop_
_entity_poly.entity_id
_entity_poly.type
_entity_poly.pdbx_seq_one_letter_code
_entity_poly.pdbx_strand_id
1 'polypeptide(L)' 'MVKTVSSRSQPKGRFYIRLNEQDFLGLTIWPGKSDPTAEVIVVQLRRKTGDSWETVGRLAVYRTSDGVYSKLPERT' A
#
# COMPACT_ATOMS: atom_id res chain seq x y z
N MET A 1 -12.95 29.93 9.11
CA MET A 1 -12.40 28.66 9.63
C MET A 1 -12.05 27.78 8.43
N VAL A 2 -10.81 27.80 7.96
CA VAL A 2 -10.39 27.00 6.79
C VAL A 2 -10.06 25.59 7.28
N LYS A 3 -10.82 24.59 6.84
CA LYS A 3 -10.46 23.18 7.04
C LYS A 3 -9.20 22.93 6.21
N THR A 4 -8.05 22.78 6.87
CA THR A 4 -6.84 22.27 6.23
C THR A 4 -7.16 20.87 5.71
N VAL A 5 -7.42 20.77 4.40
CA VAL A 5 -7.47 19.47 3.72
C VAL A 5 -6.06 18.92 3.85
N SER A 6 -5.86 17.93 4.73
CA SER A 6 -4.60 17.19 4.78
C SER A 6 -4.32 16.70 3.36
N SER A 7 -3.28 17.20 2.71
CA SER A 7 -2.83 16.66 1.43
C SER A 7 -2.62 15.17 1.64
N ARG A 8 -3.53 14.34 1.12
CA ARG A 8 -3.36 12.89 1.18
C ARG A 8 -2.06 12.62 0.46
N SER A 9 -1.05 12.17 1.21
CA SER A 9 0.25 11.81 0.65
C SER A 9 0.03 10.98 -0.60
N GLN A 10 0.62 11.38 -1.73
CA GLN A 10 0.55 10.61 -2.97
C GLN A 10 1.56 9.45 -2.88
N PRO A 11 1.25 8.29 -3.46
CA PRO A 11 2.21 7.20 -3.51
C PRO A 11 3.43 7.60 -4.36
N LYS A 12 4.63 7.21 -3.92
CA LYS A 12 5.89 7.32 -4.68
C LYS A 12 5.85 6.44 -5.94
N GLY A 13 5.12 5.33 -5.89
CA GLY A 13 4.94 4.42 -7.00
C GLY A 13 3.71 3.55 -6.81
N ARG A 14 3.06 3.19 -7.91
CA ARG A 14 1.88 2.33 -7.91
C ARG A 14 1.87 1.46 -9.16
N PHE A 15 1.85 0.15 -8.95
CA PHE A 15 1.90 -0.86 -10.00
C PHE A 15 0.83 -1.91 -9.75
N TYR A 16 0.28 -2.47 -10.81
CA TYR A 16 -0.73 -3.50 -10.72
C TYR A 16 -0.62 -4.47 -11.90
N ILE A 17 -0.91 -5.73 -11.63
CA ILE A 17 -1.08 -6.75 -12.67
C ILE A 17 -2.32 -7.58 -12.35
N ARG A 18 -3.00 -8.03 -13.40
CA ARG A 18 -4.02 -9.08 -13.29
C ARG A 18 -3.29 -10.43 -13.19
N LEU A 19 -3.59 -11.21 -12.16
CA LEU A 19 -3.00 -12.55 -12.00
C LEU A 19 -3.82 -13.62 -12.69
N ASN A 20 -5.14 -13.51 -12.60
CA ASN A 20 -6.10 -14.39 -13.25
C ASN A 20 -7.43 -13.63 -13.47
N GLU A 21 -8.50 -14.34 -13.81
CA GLU A 21 -9.76 -13.68 -14.11
C GLU A 21 -10.34 -12.83 -12.95
N GLN A 22 -10.09 -13.26 -11.72
CA GLN A 22 -10.70 -12.72 -10.50
C GLN A 22 -9.69 -11.94 -9.64
N ASP A 23 -8.40 -12.25 -9.74
CA ASP A 23 -7.37 -11.74 -8.83
C ASP A 23 -6.46 -10.69 -9.46
N PHE A 24 -6.18 -9.65 -8.69
CA PHE A 24 -5.27 -8.56 -9.03
C PHE A 24 -4.21 -8.38 -7.93
N LEU A 25 -2.95 -8.33 -8.34
CA LEU A 25 -1.83 -8.01 -7.47
C LEU A 25 -1.50 -6.52 -7.61
N GLY A 26 -1.51 -5.80 -6.50
CA GLY A 26 -1.11 -4.40 -6.43
C GLY A 26 0.13 -4.22 -5.57
N LEU A 27 1.07 -3.39 -6.04
CA LEU A 27 2.18 -2.88 -5.26
C LEU A 27 2.07 -1.35 -5.19
N THR A 28 2.05 -0.81 -3.98
CA THR A 28 2.03 0.65 -3.75
C THR A 28 3.12 1.04 -2.78
N ILE A 29 3.92 2.04 -3.15
CA ILE A 29 5.00 2.59 -2.33
C ILE A 29 4.55 3.94 -1.82
N TRP A 30 4.49 4.11 -0.51
CA TRP A 30 4.15 5.37 0.16
C TRP A 30 5.40 5.96 0.82
N PRO A 31 5.52 7.28 0.94
CA PRO A 31 6.48 7.85 1.88
C PRO A 31 6.15 7.40 3.30
N GLY A 32 7.17 7.22 4.13
CA GLY A 32 6.98 6.99 5.55
C GLY A 32 6.25 8.16 6.21
N LYS A 33 5.37 7.85 7.18
CA LYS A 33 4.61 8.88 7.89
C LYS A 33 5.50 9.71 8.82
N SER A 34 6.40 9.03 9.54
CA SER A 34 7.31 9.68 10.50
C SER A 34 8.62 10.14 9.85
N ASP A 35 9.09 9.41 8.84
CA ASP A 35 10.27 9.73 8.04
C ASP A 35 9.88 9.70 6.55
N PRO A 36 9.80 10.87 5.87
CA PRO A 36 9.46 10.93 4.44
C PRO A 36 10.49 10.30 3.51
N THR A 37 11.74 10.14 3.97
CA THR A 37 12.82 9.49 3.21
C THR A 37 12.67 7.97 3.24
N ALA A 38 12.04 7.43 4.28
CA ALA A 38 11.63 6.04 4.35
C ALA A 38 10.42 5.76 3.44
N GLU A 39 10.09 4.47 3.34
CA GLU A 39 9.03 3.97 2.47
C GLU A 39 8.17 2.94 3.18
N VAL A 40 6.87 2.97 2.91
CA VAL A 40 5.94 1.90 3.26
C VAL A 40 5.52 1.22 1.95
N ILE A 41 6.00 -0.01 1.76
CA ILE A 41 5.70 -0.84 0.61
C ILE A 41 4.50 -1.71 0.97
N VAL A 42 3.41 -1.56 0.24
CA VAL A 42 2.17 -2.32 0.43
C VAL A 42 1.95 -3.20 -0.78
N VAL A 43 1.95 -4.50 -0.57
CA VAL A 43 1.53 -5.51 -1.56
C VAL A 43 0.15 -6.01 -1.17
N GLN A 44 -0.80 -5.97 -2.11
CA GLN A 44 -2.17 -6.42 -1.90
C GLN A 44 -2.58 -7.38 -2.99
N LEU A 45 -3.14 -8.52 -2.58
CA LEU A 45 -3.92 -9.38 -3.45
C LEU A 45 -5.39 -9.02 -3.26
N ARG A 46 -6.02 -8.54 -4.33
CA ARG A 46 -7.45 -8.24 -4.34
C ARG A 46 -8.18 -9.21 -5.25
N ARG A 47 -9.26 -9.79 -4.73
CA ARG A 47 -10.16 -10.67 -5.48
C ARG A 47 -11.44 -9.92 -5.82
N LYS A 48 -11.92 -10.07 -7.04
CA LYS A 48 -13.25 -9.64 -7.45
C LYS A 48 -14.26 -10.73 -7.08
N THR A 49 -15.18 -10.42 -6.18
CA THR A 49 -16.26 -11.32 -5.75
C THR A 49 -17.59 -10.69 -6.14
N GLY A 50 -18.19 -11.13 -7.26
CA GLY A 50 -19.33 -10.45 -7.86
C GLY A 50 -18.96 -9.03 -8.31
N ASP A 51 -19.64 -8.02 -7.76
CA ASP A 51 -19.35 -6.60 -8.01
C ASP A 51 -18.44 -5.95 -6.95
N SER A 52 -17.98 -6.72 -5.96
CA SER A 52 -17.12 -6.22 -4.88
C SER A 52 -15.64 -6.59 -5.10
N TRP A 53 -14.76 -5.83 -4.44
CA TRP A 53 -13.33 -6.12 -4.40
C TRP A 53 -12.87 -6.33 -2.97
N GLU A 54 -12.47 -7.56 -2.68
CA GLU A 54 -12.03 -7.98 -1.35
C GLU A 54 -10.49 -8.01 -1.31
N THR A 55 -9.90 -7.58 -0.19
CA THR A 55 -8.47 -7.80 0.03
C THR A 55 -8.32 -9.18 0.63
N VAL A 56 -7.86 -10.15 -0.15
CA VAL A 56 -7.66 -11.53 0.29
C VAL A 56 -6.25 -11.77 0.82
N GLY A 57 -5.32 -10.86 0.55
CA GLY A 57 -3.98 -10.87 1.11
C GLY A 57 -3.39 -9.47 1.16
N ARG A 58 -2.66 -9.16 2.23
CA ARG A 58 -1.97 -7.88 2.38
C ARG A 58 -0.65 -8.07 3.11
N LEU A 59 0.42 -7.59 2.51
CA LEU A 59 1.73 -7.43 3.14
C LEU A 59 2.09 -5.96 3.17
N ALA A 60 2.47 -5.46 4.34
CA ALA A 60 3.03 -4.12 4.49
C ALA A 60 4.44 -4.24 5.06
N VAL A 61 5.40 -3.59 4.41
CA VAL A 61 6.80 -3.57 4.79
C VAL A 61 7.24 -2.13 4.92
N TYR A 62 7.92 -1.81 6.01
CA TYR A 62 8.64 -0.55 6.16
C TYR A 62 10.06 -0.74 5.66
N ARG A 63 10.54 0.21 4.85
CA ARG A 63 11.92 0.28 4.38
C ARG A 63 12.50 1.61 4.84
N THR A 64 13.55 1.58 5.65
CA THR A 64 14.30 2.79 6.02
C THR A 64 15.08 3.33 4.82
N SER A 65 15.53 4.59 4.90
CA SER A 65 16.32 5.21 3.82
C SER A 65 17.68 4.53 3.59
N ASP A 66 18.27 3.93 4.63
CA ASP A 66 19.49 3.10 4.56
C ASP A 66 19.22 1.65 4.11
N GLY A 67 17.96 1.28 3.83
CA GLY A 67 17.61 0.02 3.19
C GLY A 67 17.35 -1.16 4.12
N VAL A 68 17.11 -0.92 5.41
CA VAL A 68 16.64 -1.95 6.35
C VAL A 68 15.14 -2.17 6.17
N TYR A 69 14.71 -3.43 6.18
CA TYR A 69 13.31 -3.81 5.99
C TYR A 69 12.71 -4.41 7.26
N SER A 70 11.46 -4.06 7.56
CA SER A 70 10.68 -4.69 8.64
C SER A 70 9.22 -4.89 8.25
N LYS A 71 8.64 -6.03 8.62
CA LYS A 71 7.21 -6.28 8.42
C LYS A 71 6.42 -5.37 9.36
N LEU A 72 5.44 -4.64 8.82
CA LEU A 72 4.51 -3.87 9.62
C LEU A 72 3.38 -4.77 10.16
N PRO A 73 2.81 -4.46 11.33
CA PRO A 73 1.66 -5.19 11.86
C PRO A 73 0.52 -5.23 10.86
N GLU A 74 -0.18 -6.37 10.85
CA GLU A 74 -1.44 -6.47 10.12
C GLU A 74 -2.46 -5.53 10.76
N ARG A 75 -3.23 -4.83 9.92
CA ARG A 75 -4.30 -3.97 10.38
C ARG A 75 -5.54 -4.85 10.51
N THR A 76 -5.91 -5.16 11.75
CA THR A 76 -7.25 -5.66 12.13
C THR A 76 -8.31 -4.61 11.88
#